data_AF-H2C7P7-F1
#
_entry.id   AF-H2C7P7-F1
#
_cell.length_a   1.000
_cell.length_b   1.000
_cell.length_c   1.000
_cell.angle_alpha   90.00
_cell.angle_beta   90.00
_cell.angle_gamma   90.00
#
_symmetry.space_group_name_H-M   'P 1'
#
loop_
_entity.id
_entity.type
_entity.pdbx_description
1 polymer ?
#
loop_
_entity_poly.entity_id
_entity_poly.type
_entity_poly.pdbx_seq_one_letter_code
_entity_poly.pdbx_strand_id
1 'polypeptide(L)' 'MNGKFYIAMGIAFLIDIIIYSIFPYFNTATPSIGGLTLFYSYQIILLLVSTILFAAVVLVVRENGSKR' A
#
# COMPACT_ATOMS: atom_id res chain seq x y z
N MET A 1 23.22 -1.93 6.66
CA MET A 1 21.81 -2.10 6.21
C MET A 1 21.80 -2.11 4.68
N ASN A 2 21.22 -3.14 4.06
CA ASN A 2 21.41 -3.43 2.63
C ASN A 2 20.67 -2.42 1.73
N GLY A 3 21.35 -1.82 0.74
CA GLY A 3 20.74 -0.90 -0.23
C GLY A 3 19.52 -1.47 -0.98
N LYS A 4 19.49 -2.80 -1.18
CA LYS A 4 18.35 -3.52 -1.79
C LYS A 4 17.06 -3.41 -0.97
N PHE A 5 17.15 -3.34 0.36
CA PHE A 5 15.99 -3.16 1.22
C PHE A 5 15.34 -1.80 0.99
N TYR A 6 16.15 -0.74 0.97
CA TYR A 6 15.67 0.62 0.76
C TYR A 6 15.07 0.82 -0.64
N ILE A 7 15.64 0.17 -1.66
CA ILE A 7 15.07 0.18 -3.02
C ILE A 7 13.70 -0.52 -3.03
N ALA A 8 13.60 -1.72 -2.44
CA ALA A 8 12.32 -2.45 -2.38
C ALA A 8 11.25 -1.68 -1.60
N MET A 9 11.63 -1.04 -0.49
CA MET A 9 10.76 -0.17 0.29
C MET A 9 10.31 1.06 -0.50
N GLY A 10 11.22 1.70 -1.22
CA GLY A 10 10.90 2.84 -2.08
C GLY A 10 9.92 2.49 -3.19
N ILE A 11 10.09 1.32 -3.83
CA ILE A 11 9.16 0.82 -4.85
C ILE A 11 7.78 0.56 -4.25
N ALA A 12 7.71 -0.13 -3.10
CA ALA A 12 6.45 -0.38 -2.42
C ALA A 12 5.73 0.91 -2.03
N PHE A 13 6.46 1.93 -1.58
CA PHE A 13 5.91 3.25 -1.26
C PHE A 13 5.40 3.99 -2.49
N LEU A 14 6.12 3.92 -3.61
CA LEU A 14 5.64 4.51 -4.87
C LEU A 14 4.36 3.84 -5.37
N ILE A 15 4.29 2.50 -5.29
CA ILE A 15 3.07 1.76 -5.64
C ILE A 15 1.90 2.22 -4.77
N ASP A 16 2.13 2.36 -3.46
CA ASP A 16 1.10 2.81 -2.51
C ASP A 16 0.56 4.21 -2.86
N ILE A 17 1.46 5.16 -3.14
CA ILE A 17 1.10 6.52 -3.58
C ILE A 17 0.29 6.49 -4.88
N ILE A 18 0.72 5.70 -5.87
CA ILE A 18 0.06 5.62 -7.16
C ILE A 18 -1.37 5.11 -6.98
N ILE A 19 -1.56 4.03 -6.20
CA ILE A 19 -2.88 3.46 -5.94
C ILE A 19 -3.76 4.49 -5.22
N TYR A 20 -3.26 5.16 -4.18
CA TYR A 20 -3.98 6.23 -3.49
C TYR A 20 -4.42 7.36 -4.43
N SER A 21 -3.55 7.74 -5.37
CA SER A 21 -3.77 8.87 -6.28
C SER A 21 -4.79 8.58 -7.37
N ILE A 22 -5.06 7.30 -7.67
CA ILE A 22 -6.00 6.88 -8.71
C ILE A 22 -7.46 6.96 -8.24
N PHE A 23 -7.74 6.86 -6.94
CA PHE A 23 -9.10 6.89 -6.40
C PHE A 23 -9.98 8.07 -6.85
N PRO A 24 -9.54 9.34 -6.79
CA PRO A 24 -10.37 10.48 -7.21
C PRO A 24 -10.82 10.41 -8.67
N TYR A 25 -10.13 9.62 -9.52
CA TYR A 25 -10.51 9.44 -10.92
C TYR A 25 -11.79 8.61 -11.11
N PHE A 26 -12.09 7.71 -10.18
CA PHE A 26 -13.26 6.81 -10.28
C PHE A 26 -14.45 7.26 -9.43
N ASN A 27 -14.26 8.25 -8.57
CA ASN A 27 -15.28 8.72 -7.63
C ASN A 27 -16.15 9.84 -8.23
N THR A 28 -16.97 9.50 -9.24
CA THR A 28 -17.83 10.46 -9.98
C THR A 28 -19.21 10.68 -9.36
N ALA A 29 -19.62 9.82 -8.42
CA ALA A 29 -20.78 10.02 -7.56
C ALA A 29 -20.30 9.97 -6.11
N THR A 30 -21.09 10.46 -5.15
CA THR A 30 -20.81 10.33 -3.71
C THR A 30 -21.62 9.21 -3.05
N PRO A 31 -21.41 7.91 -3.37
CA PRO A 31 -22.02 6.84 -2.59
C PRO A 31 -21.41 6.79 -1.18
N SER A 32 -22.21 6.27 -0.25
CA SER A 32 -21.79 5.97 1.11
C SER A 32 -22.14 4.52 1.47
N ILE A 33 -21.29 3.89 2.28
CA ILE A 33 -21.50 2.56 2.83
C ILE A 33 -21.37 2.66 4.35
N GLY A 34 -22.39 2.21 5.08
CA GLY A 34 -22.38 2.25 6.55
C GLY A 34 -22.26 3.67 7.14
N GLY A 35 -22.70 4.70 6.41
CA GLY A 35 -22.60 6.10 6.82
C GLY A 35 -21.26 6.78 6.50
N LEU A 36 -20.29 6.05 5.94
CA LEU A 36 -19.01 6.59 5.48
C LEU A 36 -19.03 6.78 3.97
N THR A 37 -18.44 7.87 3.48
CA THR A 37 -18.26 8.05 2.02
C THR A 37 -17.33 6.95 1.50
N LEU A 38 -17.52 6.56 0.23
CA LEU A 38 -16.64 5.57 -0.41
C LEU A 38 -15.17 5.97 -0.36
N PHE A 39 -14.87 7.28 -0.33
CA PHE A 39 -13.52 7.78 -0.13
C PHE A 39 -12.88 7.24 1.14
N TYR A 40 -13.54 7.41 2.29
CA TYR A 40 -12.98 6.94 3.55
C TYR A 40 -12.94 5.41 3.65
N SER A 41 -13.95 4.72 3.12
CA SER A 41 -13.93 3.25 3.07
C SER A 41 -12.76 2.73 2.23
N TYR A 42 -12.48 3.38 1.11
CA TYR A 42 -11.34 3.06 0.26
C TYR A 42 -10.01 3.33 0.97
N GLN A 43 -9.89 4.44 1.71
CA GLN A 43 -8.68 4.72 2.50
C GLN A 43 -8.41 3.64 3.56
N ILE A 44 -9.45 3.15 4.23
CA ILE A 44 -9.32 2.06 5.22
C ILE A 44 -8.83 0.77 4.55
N ILE A 45 -9.41 0.41 3.40
CA ILE A 45 -8.98 -0.76 2.62
C ILE A 45 -7.53 -0.60 2.19
N LEU A 46 -7.15 0.58 1.69
CA LEU A 46 -5.77 0.83 1.31
C LEU A 46 -4.81 0.73 2.48
N LEU A 47 -5.16 1.23 3.66
CA LEU A 47 -4.32 1.07 4.84
C LEU A 47 -3.96 -0.40 5.13
N LEU A 48 -4.94 -1.30 4.99
CA LEU A 48 -4.71 -2.75 5.10
C LEU A 48 -3.79 -3.26 4.00
N VAL A 49 -4.02 -2.86 2.75
CA VAL A 49 -3.18 -3.24 1.60
C VAL A 49 -1.74 -2.76 1.78
N SER A 50 -1.52 -1.50 2.17
CA SER A 50 -0.20 -0.92 2.43
C SER A 50 0.51 -1.71 3.54
N THR A 51 -0.19 -2.03 4.62
CA THR A 51 0.36 -2.80 5.74
C THR A 51 0.86 -4.16 5.27
N ILE A 52 0.04 -4.88 4.49
CA ILE A 52 0.41 -6.17 3.92
C ILE A 52 1.60 -6.04 2.97
N LEU A 53 1.58 -5.02 2.09
CA LEU A 53 2.64 -4.78 1.11
C LEU A 53 3.99 -4.55 1.79
N PHE A 54 4.04 -3.66 2.78
CA PHE A 54 5.28 -3.36 3.50
C PHE A 54 5.75 -4.52 4.38
N ALA A 55 4.82 -5.22 5.05
CA ALA A 55 5.16 -6.43 5.80
C ALA A 55 5.75 -7.51 4.88
N ALA A 56 5.19 -7.70 3.69
CA ALA A 56 5.70 -8.64 2.69
C ALA A 56 7.13 -8.27 2.24
N VAL A 57 7.41 -6.99 2.00
CA VAL A 57 8.76 -6.52 1.66
C VAL A 57 9.76 -6.86 2.77
N VAL A 58 9.39 -6.61 4.03
CA VAL A 58 10.26 -6.94 5.18
C VAL A 58 10.51 -8.44 5.26
N LEU A 59 9.48 -9.27 5.14
CA LEU A 59 9.60 -10.72 5.22
C LEU A 59 10.47 -11.28 4.08
N VAL A 60 10.21 -10.88 2.84
CA VAL A 60 10.96 -11.35 1.67
C VAL A 60 12.42 -10.93 1.73
N VAL A 61 12.72 -9.69 2.14
CA VAL A 61 14.11 -9.24 2.25
C VAL A 61 14.82 -9.98 3.39
N ARG A 62 14.15 -10.23 4.52
CA ARG A 62 14.69 -10.97 5.65
C ARG A 62 15.01 -12.42 5.29
N GLU A 63 14.11 -13.11 4.59
CA GLU A 63 14.35 -14.48 4.10
C GLU A 63 15.52 -14.55 3.11
N ASN A 64 15.58 -13.62 2.15
CA ASN A 64 16.66 -13.56 1.17
C ASN A 64 18.02 -13.18 1.78
N GLY A 65 18.01 -12.42 2.88
CA GLY A 65 19.20 -12.13 3.68
C GLY A 65 19.65 -13.31 4.54
N SER A 66 18.72 -14.16 5.00
CA SER A 66 19.00 -15.32 5.86
C SER A 66 19.49 -16.56 5.09
N LYS A 67 19.27 -16.63 3.77
CA LYS A 67 19.73 -17.74 2.91
C LYS A 67 21.15 -17.54 2.35
N ARG A 68 21.87 -16.49 2.76
CA ARG A 68 23.28 -16.24 2.46
C ARG A 68 24.12 -16.43 3.71
#